data_AF-A0A9C7LC66-F1
#
_entry.id   AF-A0A9C7LC66-F1
#
_cell.length_a   1.000
_cell.length_b   1.000
_cell.length_c   1.000
_cell.angle_alpha   90.00
_cell.angle_beta   90.00
_cell.angle_gamma   90.00
#
_symmetry.space_group_name_H-M   'P 1'
#
loop_
_entity.id
_entity.type
_entity.pdbx_description
1 polymer ?
#
loop_
_entity_poly.entity_id
_entity_poly.type
_entity_poly.pdbx_seq_one_letter_code
_entity_poly.pdbx_strand_id
1 'polypeptide(L)' 'MNIFSSFDYYEVDYNNNLFKYLHYIRMDTICEVIYVTMKDVLTGELLTFDHSGINWIRKMNLTSAIVPLPNEGIAQNQ' A
#
# COMPACT_ATOMS: atom_id res chain seq x y z
N MET A 1 12.60 7.97 -18.63
CA MET A 1 11.39 7.23 -18.19
C MET A 1 11.13 7.69 -16.77
N ASN A 2 10.02 8.38 -16.51
CA ASN A 2 9.75 8.97 -15.19
C ASN A 2 9.31 7.85 -14.24
N ILE A 3 10.20 7.39 -13.37
CA ILE A 3 9.98 6.25 -12.47
C ILE A 3 9.25 6.75 -11.21
N PHE A 4 8.05 7.29 -11.40
CA PHE A 4 7.12 7.43 -10.28
C PHE A 4 6.39 6.09 -10.16
N SER A 5 7.06 5.09 -9.58
CA SER A 5 6.37 3.86 -9.19
C SER A 5 5.54 4.17 -7.96
N SER A 6 4.26 4.50 -8.16
CA SER A 6 3.26 4.44 -7.10
C SER A 6 3.16 2.98 -6.66
N PHE A 7 3.92 2.60 -5.64
CA PHE A 7 3.70 1.32 -5.00
C PHE A 7 2.51 1.47 -4.06
N ASP A 8 1.38 0.95 -4.54
CA ASP A 8 0.18 0.82 -3.75
C ASP A 8 0.35 -0.35 -2.78
N TYR A 9 0.63 -0.02 -1.53
CA TYR A 9 0.64 -1.00 -0.45
C TYR A 9 -0.64 -0.90 0.36
N TYR A 10 -0.96 -1.95 1.09
CA TYR A 10 -2.13 -2.05 1.94
C TYR A 10 -1.71 -2.36 3.36
N GLU A 11 -2.48 -1.85 4.31
CA GLU A 11 -2.55 -2.34 5.67
C GLU A 11 -3.89 -3.04 5.89
N VAL A 12 -3.87 -4.17 6.59
CA VAL A 12 -5.06 -4.95 6.92
C VAL A 12 -5.06 -5.17 8.43
N ASP A 13 -6.15 -4.82 9.08
CA ASP A 13 -6.43 -5.23 10.45
C ASP A 13 -7.31 -6.48 10.42
N TYR A 14 -6.74 -7.60 10.84
CA TYR A 14 -7.37 -8.92 10.79
C TYR A 14 -7.32 -9.57 12.18
N ASN A 15 -8.48 -9.87 12.75
CA ASN A 15 -8.61 -10.42 14.11
C ASN A 15 -7.79 -9.62 15.16
N ASN A 16 -7.81 -8.29 15.06
CA ASN A 16 -7.05 -7.34 15.89
C ASN A 16 -5.52 -7.42 15.75
N ASN A 17 -5.02 -8.03 14.66
CA ASN A 17 -3.61 -8.02 14.29
C ASN A 17 -3.40 -7.16 13.04
N LEU A 18 -2.43 -6.26 13.12
CA LEU A 18 -2.12 -5.33 12.04
C LEU A 18 -1.04 -5.89 11.12
N PHE A 19 -1.39 -6.11 9.87
CA PHE A 19 -0.49 -6.50 8.79
C PHE A 19 -0.22 -5.29 7.89
N LYS A 20 1.04 -5.06 7.53
CA LYS A 20 1.49 -3.88 6.79
C LYS A 20 2.26 -4.26 5.54
N TYR A 21 2.46 -3.28 4.65
CA TYR A 21 3.24 -3.44 3.43
C TYR A 21 2.73 -4.58 2.54
N LEU A 22 1.41 -4.76 2.50
CA LEU A 22 0.78 -5.82 1.72
C LEU A 22 0.55 -5.36 0.29
N HIS A 23 0.86 -6.21 -0.68
CA HIS A 23 0.48 -6.01 -2.07
C HIS A 23 -0.71 -6.90 -2.42
N TYR A 24 -1.78 -6.32 -2.95
CA TYR A 24 -2.95 -7.08 -3.36
C TYR A 24 -2.59 -8.08 -4.47
N ILE A 25 -3.00 -9.33 -4.32
CA ILE A 25 -2.80 -10.37 -5.33
C ILE A 25 -4.12 -10.73 -5.99
N ARG A 26 -5.11 -11.13 -5.20
CA ARG A 26 -6.44 -11.52 -5.71
C ARG A 26 -7.50 -11.55 -4.61
N MET A 27 -8.75 -11.63 -5.04
CA MET A 27 -9.91 -11.89 -4.22
C MET A 27 -10.66 -13.07 -4.82
N ASP A 28 -10.99 -14.05 -3.98
CA ASP A 28 -11.68 -15.27 -4.36
C ASP A 28 -12.99 -15.39 -3.56
N THR A 29 -14.02 -15.99 -4.15
CA THR A 29 -15.25 -16.37 -3.43
C THR A 29 -15.41 -17.88 -3.49
N ILE A 30 -15.33 -18.54 -2.34
CA ILE A 30 -15.39 -20.00 -2.22
C ILE A 30 -16.48 -20.34 -1.21
N CYS A 31 -17.48 -21.12 -1.62
CA CYS A 31 -18.59 -21.51 -0.76
C CYS A 31 -19.24 -20.31 -0.04
N GLU A 32 -19.49 -19.22 -0.77
CA GLU A 32 -20.07 -17.96 -0.27
C GLU A 32 -19.19 -17.16 0.71
N VAL A 33 -17.97 -17.63 1.00
CA VAL A 33 -16.98 -16.89 1.80
C VAL A 33 -16.02 -16.15 0.87
N ILE A 34 -15.82 -14.86 1.15
CA ILE A 34 -14.87 -14.01 0.42
C ILE A 34 -13.51 -14.11 1.09
N TYR A 35 -12.48 -14.38 0.28
CA TYR A 35 -11.08 -14.40 0.70
C TYR A 35 -10.28 -13.37 -0.06
N VAL A 36 -9.36 -12.70 0.63
CA VAL A 36 -8.42 -11.74 0.05
C VAL A 36 -7.02 -12.27 0.24
N THR A 37 -6.30 -12.52 -0.84
CA THR A 37 -4.88 -12.90 -0.79
C THR A 37 -4.01 -11.68 -1.10
N MET A 38 -3.06 -11.42 -0.21
CA MET A 38 -2.06 -10.37 -0.37
C MET A 38 -0.66 -10.94 -0.15
N LYS A 39 0.35 -10.26 -0.70
CA LYS A 39 1.75 -10.60 -0.52
C LYS A 39 2.42 -9.59 0.42
N ASP A 40 3.05 -10.05 1.48
CA ASP A 40 3.98 -9.23 2.25
C ASP A 40 5.21 -8.94 1.38
N VAL A 41 5.47 -7.67 1.11
CA VAL A 41 6.57 -7.27 0.22
C VAL A 41 7.94 -7.30 0.90
N LEU A 42 7.99 -7.35 2.23
CA LEU A 42 9.22 -7.46 3.01
C LEU A 42 9.66 -8.91 3.13
N THR A 43 8.74 -9.81 3.48
CA THR A 43 9.04 -11.24 3.67
C THR A 43 8.85 -12.06 2.40
N GLY A 44 8.02 -11.59 1.47
CA GLY A 44 7.63 -12.30 0.26
C GLY A 44 6.50 -13.31 0.48
N GLU A 45 5.99 -13.45 1.71
CA GLU A 45 4.95 -14.42 2.07
C GLU A 45 3.58 -14.06 1.48
N LEU A 46 2.79 -15.08 1.14
CA LEU A 46 1.40 -14.91 0.74
C LEU A 46 0.49 -15.15 1.95
N LEU A 47 -0.31 -14.14 2.27
CA LEU A 47 -1.28 -14.16 3.35
C LEU A 47 -2.68 -14.13 2.76
N THR A 48 -3.55 -15.02 3.24
CA THR A 48 -4.95 -15.08 2.82
C THR A 48 -5.84 -14.79 4.02
N PHE A 49 -6.68 -13.78 3.87
CA PHE A 49 -7.60 -13.31 4.89
C PHE A 49 -9.02 -13.68 4.47
N ASP A 50 -9.79 -14.32 5.34
CA ASP A 50 -11.24 -14.39 5.16
C ASP A 50 -11.86 -13.03 5.50
N HIS A 51 -12.89 -12.61 4.76
CA HIS A 51 -13.51 -11.31 4.96
C HIS A 51 -14.14 -11.14 6.35
N SER A 52 -14.53 -12.23 7.02
CA SER A 52 -15.20 -12.14 8.33
C SER A 52 -14.26 -11.72 9.46
N GLY A 53 -12.97 -12.01 9.34
CA GLY A 53 -11.95 -11.56 10.29
C GLY A 53 -11.35 -10.19 9.97
N ILE A 54 -11.67 -9.58 8.82
CA ILE A 54 -11.12 -8.26 8.43
C ILE A 54 -11.95 -7.16 9.09
N ASN A 55 -11.31 -6.37 9.95
CA ASN A 55 -11.90 -5.17 10.54
C ASN A 55 -11.88 -4.00 9.55
N TRP A 56 -10.75 -3.78 8.87
CA TRP A 56 -10.59 -2.76 7.85
C TRP A 56 -9.37 -3.03 6.96
N ILE A 57 -9.39 -2.42 5.76
CA ILE A 57 -8.27 -2.40 4.82
C ILE A 57 -7.98 -0.94 4.47
N ARG A 58 -6.71 -0.54 4.52
CA ARG A 58 -6.27 0.82 4.17
C ARG A 58 -5.22 0.77 3.07
N LYS A 59 -5.47 1.50 1.99
CA LYS A 59 -4.45 1.75 0.95
C LYS A 59 -3.48 2.83 1.43
N MET A 60 -2.19 2.53 1.38
CA MET A 60 -1.10 3.45 1.63
C MET A 60 -0.48 3.89 0.31
N ASN A 61 -0.54 5.19 0.03
CA ASN A 61 0.17 5.79 -1.08
C ASN A 61 1.51 6.31 -0.56
N LEU A 62 2.61 5.67 -0.96
CA LEU A 62 3.94 6.27 -0.83
C LEU A 62 4.16 7.18 -2.04
N THR A 63 3.78 8.45 -1.90
CA THR A 63 4.29 9.47 -2.82
C THR A 63 5.74 9.73 -2.45
N SER A 64 6.69 9.28 -3.27
CA SER A 64 8.05 9.82 -3.25
C SER A 64 7.99 11.27 -3.76
N ALA A 65 7.60 12.19 -2.89
CA ALA A 65 7.71 13.60 -3.20
C ALA A 65 9.22 13.94 -3.24
N ILE A 66 9.80 13.96 -4.45
CA ILE A 66 10.85 14.94 -4.71
C ILE A 66 10.13 16.28 -4.69
N VAL A 67 10.01 16.88 -3.51
CA VAL A 67 9.58 18.27 -3.41
C VAL A 67 10.69 19.08 -4.07
N PRO A 68 10.45 19.83 -5.16
CA PRO A 68 11.43 20.78 -5.64
C PRO A 68 11.71 21.75 -4.49
N LEU A 69 12.96 21.85 -4.05
CA LEU A 69 13.36 22.92 -3.15
C LEU A 69 12.89 24.24 -3.76
N PRO A 70 12.27 25.15 -2.99
CA PRO A 70 11.87 26.44 -3.51
C PRO A 70 13.12 27.10 -4.09
N ASN A 71 13.09 27.45 -5.37
CA ASN A 71 14.13 28.26 -5.98
C ASN A 71 14.23 29.55 -5.16
N GLU A 72 15.27 29.69 -4.34
CA GLU A 72 15.67 30.99 -3.83
C GLU A 72 15.96 31.84 -5.07
N GLY A 73 15.03 32.73 -5.38
CA GLY A 73 15.20 33.69 -6.45
C GLY A 73 16.45 34.51 -6.15
N ILE A 74 17.51 34.27 -6.91
CA ILE A 74 18.64 35.18 -6.97
C ILE A 74 18.08 36.47 -7.54
N ALA A 75 17.81 37.43 -6.65
CA ALA A 75 17.54 38.80 -7.02
C ALA A 75 18.73 39.27 -7.87
N GLN A 76 18.51 39.45 -9.17
CA GLN A 76 19.44 40.19 -10.00
C GLN A 76 19.35 41.65 -9.55
N ASN A 77 20.29 42.05 -8.71
CA ASN A 77 20.56 43.44 -8.43
C ASN A 77 21.15 44.08 -9.69
N GLN A 78 20.43 45.11 -10.16
CA GLN A 78 20.86 46.30 -10.92
C GLN A 78 21.63 46.12 -12.23
#